data_AF-A0AAW4NH58-F1
#
_entry.id   AF-A0AAW4NH58-F1
#
_cell.length_a   1.000
_cell.length_b   1.000
_cell.length_c   1.000
_cell.angle_alpha   90.00
_cell.angle_beta   90.00
_cell.angle_gamma   90.00
#
_symmetry.space_group_name_H-M   'P 1'
#
loop_
_entity.id
_entity.type
_entity.pdbx_description
1 polymer ?
#
loop_
_entity_poly.entity_id
_entity_poly.type
_entity_poly.pdbx_seq_one_letter_code
_entity_poly.pdbx_strand_id
1 'polypeptide(L)'
;MRRKRIDEDAGWRAPDPKRDGDPDRQFSRRAFRLTGLRLLRWQRWIAIMLLLIVAYLMSNPPDASKPAPATDLDPAGRVESWALTEQWLAKGALGADARIVSWNGQSHATVSDGSKDMTLSVNTLIVDSAAGWWRVRTTVTPDGRLSGWPSVERLGLAVADDRGDTGMWKDTLGQLTASDMLDTTVRKWADAFMGSDSDMLTVLVNDPDPNAWYRAQGLGKVTAATIDGGAYLDKGNVDRNERRSDRAALRVTVTVAHADAGDGSAAQSQYSYDLLVADPDGTPRILAWGAPGTGATLREHGNRAPGARPAHDASSDTSASAGTGGAAK
;
A
#
# COMPACT_ATOMS: atom_id res chain seq x y z
N MET A 1 -32.89 -72.50 -11.32
CA MET A 1 -32.64 -71.89 -12.64
C MET A 1 -33.94 -71.34 -13.22
N ARG A 2 -34.08 -70.01 -13.35
CA ARG A 2 -34.65 -69.29 -14.50
C ARG A 2 -34.75 -67.80 -14.14
N ARG A 3 -33.93 -66.98 -14.81
CA ARG A 3 -33.94 -65.51 -14.74
C ARG A 3 -35.31 -64.98 -15.17
N LYS A 4 -35.89 -64.04 -14.42
CA LYS A 4 -37.02 -63.22 -14.89
C LYS A 4 -36.49 -61.85 -15.31
N ARG A 5 -36.85 -61.52 -16.54
CA ARG A 5 -36.40 -60.39 -17.38
C ARG A 5 -36.90 -59.08 -16.77
N ILE A 6 -36.01 -58.09 -16.65
CA ILE A 6 -36.39 -56.69 -16.48
C ILE A 6 -36.73 -56.23 -17.89
N ASP A 7 -38.01 -56.05 -18.17
CA ASP A 7 -38.43 -55.26 -19.33
C ASP A 7 -38.78 -53.87 -18.78
N GLU A 8 -37.83 -52.97 -18.98
CA GLU A 8 -38.06 -51.53 -18.98
C GLU A 8 -38.96 -51.23 -20.18
N ASP A 9 -40.18 -50.77 -19.93
CA ASP A 9 -40.95 -50.03 -20.93
C ASP A 9 -41.57 -48.80 -20.26
N ALA A 10 -40.92 -47.68 -20.54
CA ALA A 10 -41.32 -46.32 -20.23
C ALA A 10 -42.69 -46.02 -20.88
N GLY A 11 -43.76 -46.31 -20.17
CA GLY A 11 -45.12 -45.94 -20.57
C GLY A 11 -45.52 -44.59 -20.02
N TRP A 12 -45.06 -43.51 -20.65
CA TRP A 12 -45.77 -42.23 -20.66
C TRP A 12 -47.19 -42.48 -21.21
N ARG A 13 -48.14 -42.80 -20.33
CA ARG A 13 -49.55 -42.84 -20.72
C ARG A 13 -50.04 -41.39 -20.82
N ALA A 14 -50.49 -41.02 -22.01
CA ALA A 14 -51.23 -39.78 -22.21
C ALA A 14 -52.44 -39.77 -21.25
N PRO A 15 -52.70 -38.65 -20.55
CA PRO A 15 -53.86 -38.53 -19.66
C PRO A 15 -55.15 -38.80 -20.44
N ASP A 16 -56.05 -39.63 -19.90
CA ASP A 16 -57.36 -39.89 -20.50
C ASP A 16 -58.34 -38.79 -20.09
N PRO A 17 -58.72 -37.87 -21.00
CA PRO A 17 -59.53 -36.69 -20.66
C PRO A 17 -60.96 -37.05 -20.25
N LYS A 18 -61.43 -38.30 -20.45
CA LYS A 18 -62.77 -38.72 -20.04
C LYS A 18 -62.84 -39.23 -18.61
N ARG A 19 -61.72 -39.62 -17.99
CA ARG A 19 -61.69 -40.17 -16.63
C ARG A 19 -61.13 -39.20 -15.59
N ASP A 20 -60.21 -38.32 -15.98
CA ASP A 20 -59.42 -37.54 -15.02
C ASP A 20 -59.96 -36.12 -14.76
N GLY A 21 -60.95 -35.66 -15.53
CA GLY A 21 -61.53 -34.32 -15.36
C GLY A 21 -60.53 -33.18 -15.57
N ASP A 22 -61.07 -31.97 -15.73
CA ASP A 22 -60.35 -30.77 -16.15
C ASP A 22 -59.04 -30.52 -15.34
N PRO A 23 -57.84 -30.66 -15.95
CA PRO A 23 -56.55 -30.61 -15.25
C PRO A 23 -56.27 -29.25 -14.59
N ASP A 24 -56.81 -28.17 -15.14
CA ASP A 24 -56.65 -26.81 -14.62
C ASP A 24 -57.36 -26.61 -13.28
N ARG A 25 -58.43 -27.38 -13.02
CA ARG A 25 -59.13 -27.38 -11.73
C ARG A 25 -58.36 -28.13 -10.63
N GLN A 26 -57.50 -29.08 -11.00
CA GLN A 26 -56.67 -29.80 -10.04
C GLN A 26 -55.43 -29.00 -9.62
N PHE A 27 -54.80 -28.29 -10.57
CA PHE A 27 -53.69 -27.38 -10.28
C PHE A 27 -54.14 -26.18 -9.44
N SER A 28 -55.25 -25.55 -9.79
CA SER A 28 -55.81 -24.45 -8.99
C SER A 28 -56.18 -24.89 -7.57
N ARG A 29 -56.78 -26.08 -7.38
CA ARG A 29 -57.10 -26.62 -6.04
C ARG A 29 -55.88 -27.02 -5.21
N ARG A 30 -54.76 -27.44 -5.83
CA ARG A 30 -53.50 -27.73 -5.13
C ARG A 30 -52.69 -26.46 -4.85
N ALA A 31 -52.64 -25.52 -5.79
CA ALA A 31 -52.00 -24.22 -5.62
C ALA A 31 -52.67 -23.42 -4.49
N PHE A 32 -54.02 -23.34 -4.47
CA PHE A 32 -54.74 -22.61 -3.42
C PHE A 32 -54.52 -23.17 -2.01
N ARG A 33 -54.24 -24.47 -1.85
CA ARG A 33 -53.91 -25.09 -0.55
C ARG A 33 -52.48 -24.82 -0.08
N LEU A 34 -51.54 -24.63 -1.00
CA LEU A 34 -50.11 -24.42 -0.70
C LEU A 34 -49.77 -22.93 -0.54
N THR A 35 -50.42 -22.03 -1.28
CA THR A 35 -50.14 -20.59 -1.24
C THR A 35 -51.22 -19.77 -0.53
N GLY A 36 -52.41 -20.33 -0.30
CA GLY A 36 -53.52 -19.63 0.31
C GLY A 36 -53.42 -19.48 1.82
N LEU A 37 -53.43 -18.22 2.29
CA LEU A 37 -53.73 -17.74 3.65
C LEU A 37 -52.62 -17.71 4.72
N ARG A 38 -51.52 -18.47 4.61
CA ARG A 38 -50.40 -18.32 5.57
C ARG A 38 -49.40 -17.26 5.16
N LEU A 39 -49.05 -17.14 3.88
CA LEU A 39 -48.08 -16.13 3.41
C LEU A 39 -48.60 -14.69 3.55
N LEU A 40 -49.90 -14.46 3.33
CA LEU A 40 -50.51 -13.12 3.43
C LEU A 40 -50.47 -12.54 4.85
N ARG A 41 -50.53 -13.39 5.88
CA ARG A 41 -50.42 -12.94 7.29
C ARG A 41 -49.00 -12.46 7.60
N TRP A 42 -47.99 -13.08 7.02
CA TRP A 42 -46.58 -12.71 7.21
C TRP A 42 -46.16 -11.56 6.31
N GLN A 43 -46.82 -11.35 5.16
CA GLN A 43 -46.54 -10.23 4.27
C GLN A 43 -46.69 -8.87 4.97
N ARG A 44 -47.70 -8.72 5.85
CA ARG A 44 -47.86 -7.49 6.65
C ARG A 44 -46.71 -7.27 7.62
N TRP A 45 -46.23 -8.33 8.27
CA TRP A 45 -45.10 -8.26 9.19
C TRP A 45 -43.78 -7.99 8.48
N ILE A 46 -43.55 -8.61 7.31
CA ILE A 46 -42.37 -8.33 6.48
C ILE A 46 -42.38 -6.88 6.00
N ALA A 47 -43.53 -6.38 5.54
CA ALA A 47 -43.66 -4.99 5.10
C ALA A 47 -43.39 -4.00 6.26
N ILE A 48 -43.93 -4.26 7.45
CA ILE A 48 -43.68 -3.43 8.65
C ILE A 48 -42.20 -3.47 9.05
N MET A 49 -41.57 -4.65 9.02
CA MET A 49 -40.16 -4.81 9.40
C MET A 49 -39.23 -4.10 8.40
N LEU A 50 -39.55 -4.16 7.11
CA LEU A 50 -38.82 -3.42 6.07
C LEU A 50 -39.01 -1.90 6.22
N LEU A 51 -40.22 -1.45 6.56
CA LEU A 51 -40.51 -0.04 6.84
C LEU A 51 -39.76 0.46 8.09
N LEU A 52 -39.63 -0.38 9.12
CA LEU A 52 -38.83 -0.08 10.31
C LEU A 52 -37.34 -0.01 9.99
N ILE A 53 -36.82 -0.89 9.12
CA ILE A 53 -35.43 -0.81 8.66
C ILE A 53 -35.19 0.48 7.87
N VAL A 54 -36.10 0.86 6.98
CA VAL A 54 -35.99 2.11 6.21
C VAL A 54 -36.10 3.33 7.13
N ALA A 55 -37.05 3.34 8.06
CA ALA A 55 -37.18 4.42 9.05
C ALA A 55 -35.96 4.51 9.97
N TYR A 56 -35.38 3.36 10.36
CA TYR A 56 -34.12 3.30 11.09
C TYR A 56 -32.96 3.85 10.25
N LEU A 57 -32.85 3.49 8.97
CA LEU A 57 -31.80 4.01 8.08
C LEU A 57 -31.98 5.50 7.73
N MET A 58 -33.21 6.02 7.75
CA MET A 58 -33.46 7.47 7.57
C MET A 58 -33.20 8.26 8.86
N SER A 59 -33.45 7.66 10.03
CA SER A 59 -33.25 8.31 11.34
C SER A 59 -31.80 8.18 11.84
N ASN A 60 -31.15 7.06 11.49
CA ASN A 60 -29.73 6.79 11.61
C ASN A 60 -29.18 6.57 10.19
N PRO A 61 -28.99 7.63 9.39
CA PRO A 61 -28.20 7.50 8.17
C PRO A 61 -26.88 6.84 8.56
N PRO A 62 -26.41 5.80 7.84
CA PRO A 62 -25.06 5.30 8.06
C PRO A 62 -24.16 6.52 7.95
N ASP A 63 -23.34 6.76 8.97
CA ASP A 63 -22.41 7.88 8.98
C ASP A 63 -21.77 7.93 7.61
N ALA A 64 -22.04 9.00 6.86
CA ALA A 64 -21.44 9.21 5.56
C ALA A 64 -19.96 9.01 5.82
N SER A 65 -19.38 7.96 5.21
CA SER A 65 -17.99 7.59 5.44
C SER A 65 -17.22 8.88 5.30
N LYS A 66 -16.66 9.38 6.42
CA LYS A 66 -15.95 10.65 6.41
C LYS A 66 -15.01 10.53 5.22
N PRO A 67 -15.14 11.38 4.18
CA PRO A 67 -14.20 11.30 3.08
C PRO A 67 -12.83 11.34 3.74
N ALA A 68 -12.03 10.30 3.51
CA ALA A 68 -10.65 10.30 3.95
C ALA A 68 -10.11 11.67 3.53
N PRO A 69 -9.49 12.45 4.44
CA PRO A 69 -9.03 13.78 4.08
C PRO A 69 -8.24 13.62 2.79
N ALA A 70 -8.67 14.32 1.73
CA ALA A 70 -7.98 14.30 0.45
C ALA A 70 -6.54 14.61 0.80
N THR A 71 -5.68 13.60 0.71
CA THR A 71 -4.29 13.77 1.12
C THR A 71 -3.73 14.63 0.03
N ASP A 72 -3.45 15.89 0.33
CA ASP A 72 -2.62 16.70 -0.54
C ASP A 72 -1.25 16.01 -0.56
N LEU A 73 -0.99 15.28 -1.64
CA LEU A 73 0.19 14.43 -1.78
C LEU A 73 1.43 15.25 -2.14
N ASP A 74 1.27 16.51 -2.55
CA ASP A 74 2.37 17.46 -2.75
C ASP A 74 2.06 18.81 -2.09
N PRO A 75 2.02 18.86 -0.75
CA PRO A 75 1.66 20.08 -0.05
C PRO A 75 2.73 21.16 -0.25
N ALA A 76 2.30 22.41 -0.22
CA ALA A 76 3.18 23.56 -0.36
C ALA A 76 4.42 23.46 0.57
N GLY A 77 5.59 23.75 0.03
CA GLY A 77 6.86 23.71 0.77
C GLY A 77 7.53 22.34 0.85
N ARG A 78 6.93 21.25 0.32
CA ARG A 78 7.54 19.90 0.32
C ARG A 78 8.81 19.86 -0.53
N VAL A 79 8.77 20.42 -1.74
CA VAL A 79 9.91 20.46 -2.67
C VAL A 79 11.05 21.28 -2.07
N GLU A 80 10.76 22.46 -1.54
CA GLU A 80 11.72 23.37 -0.92
C GLU A 80 12.34 22.74 0.34
N SER A 81 11.53 22.07 1.16
CA SER A 81 11.98 21.35 2.35
C SER A 81 12.95 20.22 2.02
N TRP A 82 12.66 19.48 0.95
CA TRP A 82 13.52 18.41 0.47
C TRP A 82 14.85 18.97 -0.04
N ALA A 83 14.82 19.97 -0.92
CA ALA A 83 16.01 20.60 -1.47
C ALA A 83 16.89 21.23 -0.36
N LEU A 84 16.30 21.88 0.64
CA LEU A 84 17.04 22.39 1.80
C LEU A 84 17.72 21.26 2.56
N THR A 85 17.01 20.15 2.79
CA THR A 85 17.56 19.01 3.51
C THR A 85 18.72 18.41 2.75
N GLU A 86 18.62 18.23 1.43
CA GLU A 86 19.73 17.76 0.60
C GLU A 86 20.95 18.68 0.65
N GLN A 87 20.74 20.00 0.51
CA GLN A 87 21.82 20.97 0.63
C GLN A 87 22.46 20.97 2.03
N TRP A 88 21.67 20.73 3.06
CA TRP A 88 22.14 20.64 4.44
C TRP A 88 22.97 19.37 4.66
N LEU A 89 22.51 18.21 4.18
CA LEU A 89 23.25 16.95 4.21
C LEU A 89 24.55 17.00 3.40
N ALA A 90 24.52 17.64 2.22
CA ALA A 90 25.70 17.82 1.36
C ALA A 90 26.83 18.62 2.03
N LYS A 91 26.53 19.39 3.08
CA LYS A 91 27.54 20.09 3.92
C LYS A 91 28.15 19.18 5.00
N GLY A 92 27.86 17.88 4.98
CA GLY A 92 28.33 16.88 5.95
C GLY A 92 27.45 16.78 7.19
N ALA A 93 26.24 17.33 7.17
CA ALA A 93 25.33 17.18 8.29
C ALA A 93 24.89 15.71 8.41
N LEU A 94 25.10 15.11 9.58
CA LEU A 94 24.80 13.70 9.92
C LEU A 94 25.71 12.63 9.29
N GLY A 95 26.81 13.04 8.66
CA GLY A 95 27.78 12.15 8.01
C GLY A 95 27.74 12.26 6.49
N ALA A 96 28.83 11.87 5.83
CA ALA A 96 28.96 11.98 4.36
C ALA A 96 28.05 11.03 3.59
N ASP A 97 27.55 9.99 4.26
CA ASP A 97 26.68 8.95 3.71
C ASP A 97 25.19 9.18 4.02
N ALA A 98 24.87 10.30 4.66
CA ALA A 98 23.52 10.65 5.07
C ALA A 98 22.62 10.95 3.85
N ARG A 99 21.47 10.30 3.79
CA ARG A 99 20.53 10.39 2.64
C ARG A 99 19.07 10.37 3.06
N ILE A 100 18.24 11.09 2.30
CA ILE A 100 16.80 11.13 2.52
C ILE A 100 16.16 9.83 1.99
N VAL A 101 15.47 9.12 2.87
CA VAL A 101 14.77 7.86 2.57
C VAL A 101 13.30 8.09 2.26
N SER A 102 12.64 8.98 3.00
CA SER A 102 11.20 9.22 2.86
C SER A 102 10.79 10.61 3.35
N TRP A 103 9.63 11.06 2.86
CA TRP A 103 8.86 12.14 3.47
C TRP A 103 7.69 11.53 4.24
N ASN A 104 7.58 11.86 5.53
CA ASN A 104 6.62 11.26 6.46
C ASN A 104 5.44 12.19 6.77
N GLY A 105 5.19 13.18 5.91
CA GLY A 105 4.03 14.06 6.01
C GLY A 105 4.34 15.49 6.45
N GLN A 106 3.30 16.31 6.36
CA GLN A 106 3.27 17.68 6.85
C GLN A 106 2.31 17.77 8.05
N SER A 107 2.73 18.51 9.07
CA SER A 107 1.91 18.92 10.20
C SER A 107 1.84 20.44 10.26
N HIS A 108 0.91 21.00 11.02
CA HIS A 108 0.79 22.45 11.16
C HIS A 108 1.05 22.89 12.61
N ALA A 109 1.77 23.99 12.78
CA ALA A 109 2.01 24.64 14.05
C ALA A 109 1.47 26.07 13.97
N THR A 110 0.63 26.47 14.91
CA THR A 110 0.17 27.86 14.98
C THR A 110 1.05 28.62 15.95
N VAL A 111 1.64 29.71 15.48
CA VAL A 111 2.43 30.63 16.29
C VAL A 111 1.68 31.96 16.32
N SER A 112 1.44 32.45 17.53
CA SER A 112 0.82 33.76 17.76
C SER A 112 1.87 34.73 18.26
N ASP A 113 1.98 35.91 17.66
CA ASP A 113 2.83 37.00 18.17
C ASP A 113 2.07 37.95 19.12
N GLY A 114 0.84 37.58 19.50
CA GLY A 114 -0.07 38.40 20.32
C GLY A 114 -0.94 39.36 19.51
N SER A 115 -0.69 39.54 18.22
CA SER A 115 -1.49 40.37 17.31
C SER A 115 -2.07 39.61 16.12
N LYS A 116 -1.37 38.57 15.65
CA LYS A 116 -1.83 37.69 14.57
C LYS A 116 -1.38 36.25 14.81
N ASP A 117 -2.26 35.33 14.47
CA ASP A 117 -1.95 33.92 14.39
C ASP A 117 -1.39 33.60 13.01
N MET A 118 -0.24 32.94 12.97
CA MET A 118 0.40 32.44 11.76
C MET A 118 0.47 30.91 11.83
N THR A 119 -0.12 30.24 10.84
CA THR A 119 -0.03 28.79 10.70
C THR A 119 1.21 28.43 9.88
N LEU A 120 2.18 27.82 10.52
CA LEU A 120 3.39 27.27 9.90
C LEU A 120 3.15 25.81 9.50
N SER A 121 3.74 25.41 8.38
CA SER A 121 3.79 24.02 7.94
C SER A 121 5.11 23.38 8.36
N VAL A 122 5.07 22.22 8.99
CA VAL A 122 6.26 21.47 9.42
C VAL A 122 6.31 20.16 8.64
N ASN A 123 7.25 20.08 7.69
CA ASN A 123 7.52 18.87 6.92
C ASN A 123 8.46 17.96 7.70
N THR A 124 8.18 16.66 7.70
CA THR A 124 9.01 15.65 8.35
C THR A 124 9.65 14.74 7.30
N LEU A 125 10.98 14.70 7.26
CA LEU A 125 11.77 13.80 6.43
C LEU A 125 12.49 12.78 7.31
N ILE A 126 12.72 11.60 6.75
CA ILE A 126 13.53 10.55 7.37
C ILE A 126 14.85 10.44 6.62
N VAL A 127 15.94 10.48 7.38
CA VAL A 127 17.30 10.37 6.87
C VAL A 127 17.96 9.14 7.48
N ASP A 128 18.65 8.39 6.65
CA ASP A 128 19.52 7.27 7.05
C ASP A 128 20.98 7.69 6.93
N SER A 129 21.81 7.32 7.91
CA SER A 129 23.27 7.48 7.88
C SER A 129 23.95 6.38 8.71
N ALA A 130 25.28 6.26 8.63
CA ALA A 130 26.06 5.30 9.39
C ALA A 130 25.88 5.47 10.92
N ALA A 131 25.50 6.67 11.38
CA ALA A 131 25.21 6.94 12.79
C ALA A 131 23.78 6.50 13.22
N GLY A 132 22.96 6.06 12.26
CA GLY A 132 21.60 5.57 12.43
C GLY A 132 20.57 6.45 11.74
N TRP A 133 19.32 6.31 12.20
CA TRP A 133 18.16 6.95 11.59
C TRP A 133 17.83 8.27 12.26
N TRP A 134 17.41 9.23 11.45
CA TRP A 134 17.14 10.59 11.86
C TRP A 134 15.80 11.07 11.35
N ARG A 135 15.08 11.78 12.20
CA ARG A 135 13.93 12.59 11.83
C ARG A 135 14.42 14.02 11.63
N VAL A 136 14.25 14.53 10.42
CA VAL A 136 14.58 15.91 10.06
C VAL A 136 13.28 16.68 9.86
N ARG A 137 13.09 17.78 10.56
CA ARG A 137 11.93 18.66 10.42
C ARG A 137 12.33 20.01 9.87
N THR A 138 11.65 20.44 8.82
CA THR A 138 11.77 21.77 8.23
C THR A 138 10.47 22.52 8.42
N THR A 139 10.57 23.78 8.81
CA THR A 139 9.41 24.65 9.01
C THR A 139 9.28 25.58 7.81
N VAL A 140 8.06 25.74 7.32
CA VAL A 140 7.69 26.53 6.16
C VAL A 140 6.60 27.53 6.58
N THR A 141 6.75 28.77 6.16
CA THR A 141 5.78 29.86 6.34
C THR A 141 4.62 29.74 5.35
N PRO A 142 3.48 30.42 5.59
CA PRO A 142 2.32 30.37 4.68
C PRO A 142 2.61 30.77 3.23
N ASP A 143 3.62 31.62 3.01
CA ASP A 143 4.10 32.05 1.69
C ASP A 143 5.07 31.05 1.04
N GLY A 144 5.23 29.85 1.61
CA GLY A 144 6.04 28.76 1.06
C GLY A 144 7.54 28.88 1.34
N ARG A 145 7.96 29.85 2.16
CA ARG A 145 9.38 30.08 2.47
C ARG A 145 9.83 29.28 3.68
N LEU A 146 11.11 28.95 3.73
CA LEU A 146 11.69 28.21 4.86
C LEU A 146 11.89 29.12 6.06
N SER A 147 11.47 28.66 7.24
CA SER A 147 11.62 29.32 8.52
C SER A 147 12.74 28.65 9.33
N GLY A 148 13.99 29.01 9.00
CA GLY A 148 15.18 28.57 9.74
C GLY A 148 15.85 27.29 9.20
N TRP A 149 16.82 26.79 9.95
CA TRP A 149 17.54 25.57 9.63
C TRP A 149 16.76 24.31 10.02
N PRO A 150 17.01 23.15 9.36
CA PRO A 150 16.38 21.90 9.74
C PRO A 150 16.67 21.55 11.20
N SER A 151 15.65 21.11 11.92
CA SER A 151 15.79 20.53 13.25
C SER A 151 15.88 19.02 13.15
N VAL A 152 16.74 18.40 13.97
CA VAL A 152 17.03 16.96 13.87
C VAL A 152 16.86 16.26 15.20
N GLU A 153 16.27 15.08 15.13
CA GLU A 153 16.04 14.18 16.24
C GLU A 153 16.50 12.78 15.83
N ARG A 154 17.33 12.12 16.63
CA ARG A 154 17.70 10.72 16.39
C ARG A 154 16.49 9.84 16.64
N LEU A 155 16.17 8.97 15.69
CA LEU A 155 15.12 7.97 15.89
C LEU A 155 15.65 6.89 16.83
N GLY A 156 15.03 6.78 18.00
CA GLY A 156 15.18 5.62 18.87
C GLY A 156 14.51 4.43 18.20
N LEU A 157 15.26 3.71 17.37
CA LEU A 157 14.79 2.44 16.83
C LEU A 157 14.72 1.45 17.98
N ALA A 158 13.53 0.95 18.29
CA ALA A 158 13.39 -0.19 19.18
C ALA A 158 14.14 -1.36 18.54
N VAL A 159 15.24 -1.79 19.16
CA VAL A 159 15.91 -3.03 18.80
C VAL A 159 14.88 -4.14 18.90
N ALA A 160 14.82 -5.02 17.91
CA ALA A 160 14.00 -6.22 17.99
C ALA A 160 14.37 -6.93 19.30
N ASP A 161 13.42 -7.08 20.23
CA ASP A 161 13.64 -7.92 21.39
C ASP A 161 13.73 -9.36 20.85
N ASP A 162 14.81 -10.08 21.16
CA ASP A 162 15.00 -11.51 20.80
C ASP A 162 13.94 -12.42 21.47
N ARG A 163 13.06 -11.84 22.26
CA ARG A 163 11.85 -12.48 22.78
C ARG A 163 10.74 -12.25 21.78
N GLY A 164 10.25 -13.34 21.16
CA GLY A 164 9.13 -13.36 20.21
C GLY A 164 7.81 -12.83 20.77
N ASP A 165 7.80 -11.54 21.11
CA ASP A 165 6.69 -10.81 21.66
C ASP A 165 6.01 -9.96 20.57
N THR A 166 4.70 -9.91 20.70
CA THR A 166 3.70 -9.75 19.65
C THR A 166 3.41 -8.29 19.27
N GLY A 167 4.42 -7.52 18.86
CA GLY A 167 4.12 -6.24 18.21
C GLY A 167 5.32 -5.36 17.86
N MET A 168 5.93 -5.55 16.69
CA MET A 168 6.84 -4.56 16.09
C MET A 168 6.19 -3.17 15.93
N TRP A 169 4.86 -3.16 15.78
CA TRP A 169 4.05 -1.94 15.69
C TRP A 169 2.86 -2.04 16.63
N LYS A 170 2.55 -0.90 17.27
CA LYS A 170 1.33 -0.73 18.05
C LYS A 170 0.10 -0.74 17.12
N ASP A 171 -1.04 -1.13 17.67
CA ASP A 171 -2.35 -1.05 17.02
C ASP A 171 -2.45 -1.86 15.71
N THR A 172 -1.88 -3.07 15.71
CA THR A 172 -2.01 -4.05 14.62
C THR A 172 -3.14 -5.05 14.90
N LEU A 173 -3.73 -5.62 13.85
CA LEU A 173 -4.82 -6.58 13.98
C LEU A 173 -4.28 -7.97 14.32
N GLY A 174 -3.32 -8.46 13.55
CA GLY A 174 -2.78 -9.80 13.69
C GLY A 174 -1.43 -9.91 12.99
N GLN A 175 -0.70 -10.97 13.29
CA GLN A 175 0.56 -11.27 12.61
C GLN A 175 0.29 -11.73 11.17
N LEU A 176 1.16 -11.31 10.25
CA LEU A 176 1.16 -11.75 8.86
C LEU A 176 2.30 -12.76 8.67
N THR A 177 1.98 -13.91 8.10
CA THR A 177 2.98 -14.87 7.62
C THR A 177 3.31 -14.52 6.17
N ALA A 178 4.59 -14.34 5.86
CA ALA A 178 5.02 -14.01 4.51
C ALA A 178 4.75 -15.17 3.53
N SER A 179 4.24 -14.84 2.35
CA SER A 179 4.10 -15.75 1.22
C SER A 179 5.29 -15.60 0.26
N ASP A 180 5.56 -16.62 -0.56
CA ASP A 180 6.61 -16.56 -1.59
C ASP A 180 6.44 -15.38 -2.56
N MET A 181 5.18 -15.01 -2.84
CA MET A 181 4.84 -13.87 -3.68
C MET A 181 5.19 -12.55 -2.99
N LEU A 182 4.98 -12.47 -1.68
CA LEU A 182 5.37 -11.31 -0.88
C LEU A 182 6.88 -11.18 -0.80
N ASP A 183 7.62 -12.26 -0.56
CA ASP A 183 9.09 -12.27 -0.59
C ASP A 183 9.62 -11.82 -1.95
N THR A 184 9.04 -12.31 -3.04
CA THR A 184 9.40 -11.92 -4.41
C THR A 184 9.15 -10.42 -4.63
N THR A 185 8.03 -9.90 -4.13
CA THR A 185 7.67 -8.48 -4.26
C THR A 185 8.63 -7.60 -3.48
N VAL A 186 8.98 -7.98 -2.25
CA VAL A 186 9.98 -7.28 -1.43
C VAL A 186 11.35 -7.28 -2.09
N ARG A 187 11.79 -8.41 -2.67
CA ARG A 187 13.06 -8.48 -3.40
C ARG A 187 13.09 -7.53 -4.61
N LYS A 188 12.05 -7.53 -5.44
CA LYS A 188 11.94 -6.63 -6.59
C LYS A 188 11.93 -5.15 -6.18
N TRP A 189 11.19 -4.84 -5.12
CA TRP A 189 11.19 -3.49 -4.54
C TRP A 189 12.60 -3.11 -4.06
N ALA A 190 13.27 -4.00 -3.33
CA ALA A 190 14.61 -3.75 -2.81
C ALA A 190 15.62 -3.54 -3.95
N ASP A 191 15.59 -4.38 -4.99
CA ASP A 191 16.45 -4.26 -6.18
C ASP A 191 16.27 -2.88 -6.84
N ALA A 192 15.02 -2.46 -7.07
CA ALA A 192 14.74 -1.18 -7.72
C ALA A 192 15.06 0.02 -6.81
N PHE A 193 14.73 -0.06 -5.52
CA PHE A 193 14.93 1.02 -4.57
C PHE A 193 16.41 1.23 -4.22
N MET A 194 17.16 0.16 -4.01
CA MET A 194 18.60 0.24 -3.69
C MET A 194 19.47 0.41 -4.91
N GLY A 195 19.02 -0.07 -6.07
CA GLY A 195 19.70 0.10 -7.34
C GLY A 195 19.56 1.52 -7.90
N SER A 196 19.72 1.65 -9.22
CA SER A 196 19.63 2.92 -9.94
C SER A 196 18.36 3.07 -10.78
N ASP A 197 17.48 2.06 -10.81
CA ASP A 197 16.33 1.99 -11.71
C ASP A 197 15.07 2.63 -11.11
N SER A 198 15.01 3.96 -11.19
CA SER A 198 13.86 4.76 -10.74
C SER A 198 12.59 4.50 -11.58
N ASP A 199 12.74 4.04 -12.84
CA ASP A 199 11.62 3.64 -13.70
C ASP A 199 10.95 2.40 -13.15
N MET A 200 11.73 1.35 -12.93
CA MET A 200 11.24 0.11 -12.36
C MET A 200 10.62 0.36 -10.99
N LEU A 201 11.24 1.18 -10.14
CA LEU A 201 10.67 1.53 -8.84
C LEU A 201 9.29 2.19 -8.99
N THR A 202 9.15 3.12 -9.94
CA THR A 202 7.88 3.81 -10.22
C THR A 202 6.81 2.83 -10.72
N VAL A 203 7.18 1.91 -11.62
CA VAL A 203 6.28 0.85 -12.12
C VAL A 203 5.85 -0.10 -11.02
N LEU A 204 6.76 -0.50 -10.12
CA LEU A 204 6.48 -1.43 -9.03
C LEU A 204 5.52 -0.86 -7.98
N VAL A 205 5.64 0.44 -7.68
CA VAL A 205 4.71 1.11 -6.75
C VAL A 205 3.31 1.22 -7.37
N ASN A 206 3.22 1.29 -8.71
CA ASN A 206 1.97 1.36 -9.47
C ASN A 206 1.03 2.44 -8.91
N ASP A 207 1.58 3.65 -8.84
CA ASP A 207 0.88 4.81 -8.33
C ASP A 207 -0.26 5.23 -9.28
N PRO A 208 -1.48 5.52 -8.78
CA PRO A 208 -2.58 5.98 -9.62
C PRO A 208 -2.35 7.36 -10.27
N ASP A 209 -1.41 8.16 -9.77
CA ASP A 209 -1.07 9.46 -10.35
C ASP A 209 -0.06 9.29 -11.50
N PRO A 210 -0.43 9.65 -12.74
CA PRO A 210 0.43 9.45 -13.90
C PRO A 210 1.70 10.32 -13.90
N ASN A 211 1.77 11.34 -13.04
CA ASN A 211 2.95 12.20 -12.91
C ASN A 211 3.83 11.80 -11.71
N ALA A 212 3.41 10.81 -10.92
CA ALA A 212 4.20 10.34 -9.80
C ALA A 212 5.46 9.63 -10.30
N TRP A 213 6.57 9.90 -9.63
CA TRP A 213 7.81 9.18 -9.83
C TRP A 213 8.49 8.94 -8.49
N TYR A 214 9.32 7.91 -8.45
CA TYR A 214 10.01 7.46 -7.24
C TYR A 214 11.50 7.39 -7.52
N ARG A 215 12.29 7.88 -6.57
CA ARG A 215 13.75 7.98 -6.71
C ARG A 215 14.43 6.75 -6.10
N ALA A 216 15.15 6.01 -6.92
CA ALA A 216 16.08 4.99 -6.48
C ALA A 216 17.29 5.62 -5.74
N GLN A 217 17.86 4.89 -4.78
CA GLN A 217 18.91 5.40 -3.90
C GLN A 217 20.32 5.26 -4.49
N GLY A 218 20.52 4.36 -5.46
CA GLY A 218 21.82 4.17 -6.12
C GLY A 218 22.90 3.59 -5.21
N LEU A 219 22.53 2.80 -4.21
CA LEU A 219 23.44 2.25 -3.19
C LEU A 219 24.22 1.03 -3.67
N GLY A 220 23.72 0.32 -4.68
CA GLY A 220 24.42 -0.82 -5.27
C GLY A 220 23.51 -2.01 -5.53
N LYS A 221 24.13 -3.19 -5.65
CA LYS A 221 23.41 -4.42 -5.98
C LYS A 221 22.89 -5.09 -4.71
N VAL A 222 21.60 -5.38 -4.65
CA VAL A 222 21.03 -6.17 -3.55
C VAL A 222 21.52 -7.62 -3.66
N THR A 223 22.01 -8.15 -2.54
CA THR A 223 22.42 -9.55 -2.42
C THR A 223 21.42 -10.38 -1.63
N ALA A 224 20.67 -9.75 -0.72
CA ALA A 224 19.59 -10.37 0.02
C ALA A 224 18.53 -9.33 0.43
N ALA A 225 17.27 -9.75 0.45
CA ALA A 225 16.18 -9.03 1.11
C ALA A 225 15.32 -10.05 1.85
N THR A 226 15.17 -9.86 3.16
CA THR A 226 14.45 -10.75 4.07
C THR A 226 13.30 -10.01 4.73
N ILE A 227 12.17 -10.69 4.91
CA ILE A 227 11.07 -10.21 5.75
C ILE A 227 11.30 -10.74 7.17
N ASP A 228 11.59 -9.84 8.09
CA ASP A 228 11.90 -10.17 9.48
C ASP A 228 10.60 -10.33 10.32
N GLY A 229 9.52 -9.71 9.86
CA GLY A 229 8.20 -9.83 10.46
C GLY A 229 7.14 -9.03 9.71
N GLY A 230 5.88 -9.38 9.92
CA GLY A 230 4.75 -8.68 9.30
C GLY A 230 3.51 -8.65 10.21
N ALA A 231 2.68 -7.63 10.03
CA ALA A 231 1.41 -7.51 10.74
C ALA A 231 0.34 -6.81 9.88
N TYR A 232 -0.90 -7.29 9.99
CA TYR A 232 -2.06 -6.61 9.41
C TYR A 232 -2.37 -5.33 10.17
N LEU A 233 -2.71 -4.28 9.41
CA LEU A 233 -3.04 -2.97 9.95
C LEU A 233 -4.56 -2.82 10.10
N ASP A 234 -5.03 -2.10 11.12
CA ASP A 234 -6.45 -1.70 11.23
C ASP A 234 -6.77 -0.56 10.25
N LYS A 235 -6.59 -0.83 8.95
CA LYS A 235 -6.75 0.10 7.82
C LYS A 235 -7.18 -0.68 6.57
N GLY A 236 -7.81 0.04 5.63
CA GLY A 236 -8.31 -0.55 4.39
C GLY A 236 -9.57 -1.39 4.60
N ASN A 237 -9.71 -2.48 3.87
CA ASN A 237 -10.76 -3.46 4.07
C ASN A 237 -10.39 -4.40 5.23
N VAL A 238 -11.00 -4.17 6.39
CA VAL A 238 -10.68 -4.86 7.64
C VAL A 238 -11.68 -5.98 7.92
N ASP A 239 -11.17 -7.20 8.09
CA ASP A 239 -11.91 -8.31 8.69
C ASP A 239 -11.49 -8.46 10.17
N ARG A 240 -12.34 -7.97 11.07
CA ARG A 240 -12.09 -8.07 12.52
C ARG A 240 -12.26 -9.48 13.07
N ASN A 241 -13.02 -10.35 12.40
CA ASN A 241 -13.20 -11.74 12.84
C ASN A 241 -11.94 -12.55 12.56
N GLU A 242 -11.36 -12.36 11.38
CA GLU A 242 -10.11 -13.03 10.98
C GLU A 242 -8.86 -12.28 11.45
N ARG A 243 -9.02 -11.06 11.97
CA ARG A 243 -7.93 -10.14 12.38
C ARG A 243 -6.98 -9.83 11.23
N ARG A 244 -7.54 -9.66 10.03
CA ARG A 244 -6.82 -9.39 8.78
C ARG A 244 -7.31 -8.11 8.12
N SER A 245 -6.53 -7.63 7.17
CA SER A 245 -6.95 -6.58 6.25
C SER A 245 -6.18 -6.66 4.94
N ASP A 246 -6.63 -5.89 3.95
CA ASP A 246 -5.90 -5.69 2.70
C ASP A 246 -4.69 -4.73 2.85
N ARG A 247 -4.30 -4.39 4.09
CA ARG A 247 -3.13 -3.56 4.40
C ARG A 247 -2.26 -4.21 5.47
N ALA A 248 -0.97 -4.31 5.19
CA ALA A 248 -0.01 -4.82 6.16
C ALA A 248 1.24 -3.93 6.27
N ALA A 249 1.90 -4.00 7.41
CA ALA A 249 3.26 -3.52 7.60
C ALA A 249 4.22 -4.70 7.61
N LEU A 250 5.37 -4.55 6.95
CA LEU A 250 6.48 -5.50 6.97
C LEU A 250 7.73 -4.83 7.51
N ARG A 251 8.55 -5.56 8.27
CA ARG A 251 9.91 -5.18 8.57
C ARG A 251 10.80 -6.01 7.67
N VAL A 252 11.66 -5.33 6.94
CA VAL A 252 12.57 -5.97 6.00
C VAL A 252 13.99 -5.55 6.27
N THR A 253 14.91 -6.48 6.09
CA THR A 253 16.35 -6.23 6.10
C THR A 253 16.89 -6.48 4.70
N VAL A 254 17.55 -5.47 4.14
CA VAL A 254 18.13 -5.48 2.79
C VAL A 254 19.64 -5.41 2.89
N THR A 255 20.32 -6.37 2.28
CA THR A 255 21.78 -6.40 2.18
C THR A 255 22.21 -5.94 0.80
N VAL A 256 23.07 -4.94 0.73
CA VAL A 256 23.57 -4.34 -0.51
C VAL A 256 25.07 -4.53 -0.58
N ALA A 257 25.56 -4.98 -1.74
CA ALA A 257 26.98 -4.99 -2.05
C ALA A 257 27.37 -3.68 -2.75
N HIS A 258 28.36 -2.99 -2.19
CA HIS A 258 28.94 -1.80 -2.79
C HIS A 258 29.87 -2.18 -3.94
N ALA A 259 29.71 -1.53 -5.10
CA ALA A 259 30.52 -1.82 -6.29
C ALA A 259 32.01 -1.43 -6.13
N ASP A 260 32.33 -0.53 -5.20
CA ASP A 260 33.66 0.07 -5.04
C ASP A 260 34.60 -0.67 -4.08
N ALA A 261 34.17 -1.81 -3.54
CA ALA A 261 35.03 -2.63 -2.69
C ALA A 261 35.91 -3.53 -3.56
N GLY A 262 37.06 -2.98 -3.96
CA GLY A 262 38.03 -3.64 -4.83
C GLY A 262 38.39 -5.07 -4.39
N ASP A 263 38.52 -5.97 -5.37
CA ASP A 263 39.09 -7.34 -5.45
C ASP A 263 39.13 -8.26 -4.20
N GLY A 264 38.36 -7.98 -3.17
CA GLY A 264 38.26 -8.80 -1.96
C GLY A 264 36.97 -8.50 -1.23
N SER A 265 36.00 -9.41 -1.38
CA SER A 265 34.67 -9.39 -0.75
C SER A 265 34.00 -8.02 -0.73
N ALA A 266 33.16 -7.73 -1.72
CA ALA A 266 32.41 -6.47 -1.79
C ALA A 266 31.85 -6.12 -0.41
N ALA A 267 32.25 -4.98 0.16
CA ALA A 267 31.77 -4.53 1.46
C ALA A 267 30.24 -4.51 1.40
N GLN A 268 29.60 -5.22 2.31
CA GLN A 268 28.15 -5.31 2.38
C GLN A 268 27.63 -4.37 3.47
N SER A 269 26.52 -3.72 3.18
CA SER A 269 25.77 -2.95 4.17
C SER A 269 24.38 -3.51 4.31
N GLN A 270 23.88 -3.52 5.54
CA GLN A 270 22.52 -3.93 5.86
C GLN A 270 21.69 -2.71 6.22
N TYR A 271 20.48 -2.67 5.69
CA TYR A 271 19.53 -1.60 5.89
C TYR A 271 18.18 -2.20 6.25
N SER A 272 17.60 -1.75 7.36
CA SER A 272 16.28 -2.18 7.79
C SER A 272 15.23 -1.13 7.46
N TYR A 273 14.08 -1.54 6.92
CA TYR A 273 12.95 -0.68 6.59
C TYR A 273 11.67 -1.26 7.12
N ASP A 274 10.70 -0.38 7.36
CA ASP A 274 9.31 -0.81 7.39
C ASP A 274 8.66 -0.51 6.04
N LEU A 275 7.85 -1.43 5.52
CA LEU A 275 7.08 -1.31 4.28
C LEU A 275 5.58 -1.29 4.59
N LEU A 276 4.83 -0.50 3.84
CA LEU A 276 3.37 -0.56 3.76
C LEU A 276 2.99 -1.34 2.51
N VAL A 277 2.16 -2.37 2.67
CA VAL A 277 1.80 -3.32 1.61
C VAL A 277 0.29 -3.36 1.42
N ALA A 278 -0.17 -3.28 0.17
CA ALA A 278 -1.53 -3.62 -0.24
C ALA A 278 -1.63 -5.11 -0.57
N ASP A 279 -2.80 -5.70 -0.29
CA ASP A 279 -3.18 -7.05 -0.69
C ASP A 279 -2.13 -8.14 -0.35
N PRO A 280 -1.65 -8.21 0.92
CA PRO A 280 -0.52 -9.08 1.31
C PRO A 280 -0.77 -10.58 1.09
N ASP A 281 -2.04 -11.01 1.16
CA ASP A 281 -2.49 -12.39 0.92
C ASP A 281 -2.81 -12.69 -0.57
N GLY A 282 -2.81 -11.66 -1.43
CA GLY A 282 -3.23 -11.75 -2.82
C GLY A 282 -2.09 -11.42 -3.79
N THR A 283 -2.23 -10.31 -4.51
CA THR A 283 -1.16 -9.76 -5.36
C THR A 283 -0.53 -8.56 -4.66
N PRO A 284 0.50 -8.79 -3.84
CA PRO A 284 1.05 -7.75 -2.98
C PRO A 284 1.65 -6.60 -3.79
N ARG A 285 1.48 -5.38 -3.28
CA ARG A 285 2.10 -4.16 -3.83
C ARG A 285 2.70 -3.33 -2.71
N ILE A 286 3.91 -2.83 -2.89
CA ILE A 286 4.54 -1.91 -1.93
C ILE A 286 4.01 -0.50 -2.20
N LEU A 287 3.36 0.09 -1.20
CA LEU A 287 2.75 1.43 -1.30
C LEU A 287 3.65 2.52 -0.74
N ALA A 288 4.45 2.19 0.28
CA ALA A 288 5.36 3.12 0.94
C ALA A 288 6.42 2.37 1.76
N TRP A 289 7.46 3.09 2.16
CA TRP A 289 8.53 2.61 3.03
C TRP A 289 9.07 3.72 3.94
N GLY A 290 9.69 3.35 5.05
CA GLY A 290 10.31 4.30 5.96
C GLY A 290 11.24 3.63 6.97
N ALA A 291 11.66 4.40 7.97
CA ALA A 291 12.51 3.90 9.05
C ALA A 291 11.83 2.75 9.82
N PRO A 292 12.62 1.85 10.44
CA PRO A 292 12.08 0.87 11.36
C PRO A 292 11.26 1.54 12.49
N GLY A 293 10.12 0.93 12.82
CA GLY A 293 9.13 1.42 13.77
C GLY A 293 8.03 2.31 13.16
N THR A 294 8.14 2.70 11.88
CA THR A 294 7.16 3.58 11.23
C THR A 294 6.02 2.87 10.50
N GLY A 295 6.08 1.55 10.29
CA GLY A 295 5.16 0.77 9.45
C GLY A 295 3.67 1.11 9.60
N ALA A 296 3.14 1.14 10.83
CA ALA A 296 1.73 1.48 11.09
C ALA A 296 1.35 2.94 10.78
N THR A 297 2.34 3.83 10.72
CA THR A 297 2.16 5.28 10.47
C THR A 297 2.51 5.70 9.04
N LEU A 298 3.06 4.79 8.23
CA LEU A 298 3.30 5.03 6.82
C LEU A 298 2.00 5.42 6.10
N ARG A 299 2.14 6.33 5.15
CA ARG A 299 1.07 6.80 4.28
C ARG A 299 1.30 6.24 2.89
N GLU A 300 0.24 5.79 2.24
CA GLU A 300 0.30 5.33 0.86
C GLU A 300 0.94 6.41 -0.02
N HIS A 301 1.91 6.02 -0.86
CA HIS A 301 2.61 6.90 -1.78
C HIS A 301 3.36 8.07 -1.13
N GLY A 302 3.67 7.99 0.18
CA GLY A 302 4.45 9.02 0.89
C GLY A 302 5.89 9.17 0.38
N ASN A 303 6.39 8.18 -0.37
CA ASN A 303 7.75 8.15 -0.92
C ASN A 303 7.88 8.73 -2.33
N ARG A 304 6.82 9.33 -2.89
CA ARG A 304 6.93 10.08 -4.14
C ARG A 304 8.14 11.01 -4.06
N ALA A 305 8.87 11.15 -5.15
CA ALA A 305 9.91 12.15 -5.22
C ALA A 305 9.27 13.55 -5.44
N PRO A 306 9.89 14.62 -4.92
CA PRO A 306 9.39 15.97 -5.10
C PRO A 306 9.69 16.49 -6.52
N GLY A 307 8.78 17.32 -7.05
CA GLY A 307 8.99 18.04 -8.30
C GLY A 307 8.96 17.16 -9.56
N ALA A 308 9.35 17.76 -10.69
CA ALA A 308 9.40 17.07 -11.97
C ALA A 308 10.53 16.03 -12.00
N ARG A 309 10.26 14.92 -12.68
CA ARG A 309 11.24 13.88 -12.91
C ARG A 309 12.45 14.44 -13.69
N PRO A 310 13.69 14.18 -13.27
CA PRO A 310 14.87 14.54 -14.06
C PRO A 310 14.78 13.92 -15.45
N ALA A 311 15.11 14.68 -16.48
CA ALA A 311 15.26 14.12 -17.82
C ALA A 311 16.36 13.07 -17.77
N HIS A 312 16.10 11.88 -18.29
CA HIS A 312 17.18 10.95 -18.58
C HIS A 312 18.06 11.62 -19.63
N ASP A 313 19.32 11.90 -19.29
CA ASP A 313 20.32 12.16 -20.31
C ASP A 313 20.38 10.90 -21.17
N ALA A 314 19.72 10.95 -22.33
CA ALA A 314 19.89 9.96 -23.37
C ALA A 314 21.37 9.98 -23.71
N SER A 315 22.12 8.99 -23.20
CA SER A 315 23.53 8.85 -23.52
C SER A 315 23.69 8.90 -25.03
N SER A 316 24.61 9.76 -25.42
CA SER A 316 25.06 10.03 -26.78
C SER A 316 25.53 8.76 -27.49
N ASP A 317 24.61 8.03 -28.11
CA ASP A 317 24.90 7.09 -29.19
C ASP A 317 24.81 7.82 -30.54
N THR A 318 25.59 8.89 -30.69
CA THR A 318 25.92 9.40 -32.02
C THR A 318 27.08 8.58 -32.56
N SER A 319 26.73 7.42 -33.12
CA SER A 319 27.28 6.88 -34.37
C SER A 319 28.60 7.50 -34.84
N ALA A 320 29.74 6.98 -34.35
CA ALA A 320 31.02 7.06 -35.04
C ALA A 320 31.29 5.75 -35.78
N SER A 321 30.36 5.38 -36.68
CA SER A 321 30.68 4.46 -37.78
C SER A 321 31.28 5.30 -38.91
N ALA A 322 32.59 5.53 -38.84
CA ALA A 322 33.39 5.86 -40.01
C ALA A 322 34.27 4.65 -40.32
N GLY A 323 33.60 3.56 -40.72
CA GLY A 323 34.22 2.41 -41.34
C GLY A 323 34.69 2.78 -42.75
N THR A 324 36.01 2.72 -42.90
CA THR A 324 36.82 2.66 -44.11
C THR A 324 36.14 1.92 -45.28
N GLY A 325 36.04 2.57 -46.44
CA GLY A 325 35.68 1.95 -47.71
C GLY A 325 36.29 2.74 -48.87
N GLY A 326 37.48 2.33 -49.32
CA GLY A 326 38.14 2.91 -50.49
C GLY A 326 37.63 2.29 -51.80
N ALA A 327 37.71 3.06 -52.89
CA ALA A 327 38.02 2.58 -54.25
C ALA A 327 38.26 3.73 -55.24
N ALA A 328 39.47 3.75 -55.80
CA ALA A 328 39.89 4.12 -57.14
C ALA A 328 38.96 4.94 -58.08
N LYS A 329 39.45 6.08 -58.57
CA LYS A 329 40.05 6.21 -59.91
C LYS A 329 40.84 7.52 -60.04
#